data_AF-A0A955DAE6-F1
#
_entry.id   AF-A0A955DAE6-F1
#
_cell.length_a   1.000
_cell.length_b   1.000
_cell.length_c   1.000
_cell.angle_alpha   90.00
_cell.angle_beta   90.00
_cell.angle_gamma   90.00
#
_symmetry.space_group_name_H-M   'P 1'
#
loop_
_entity.id
_entity.type
_entity.pdbx_description
1 polymer ?
#
loop_
_entity_poly.entity_id
_entity_poly.type
_entity_poly.pdbx_seq_one_letter_code
_entity_poly.pdbx_strand_id
1 'polypeptide(L)'
;MTPRRTCTRASVWAALLAVAFYSQAFAETTQPAALASGFDLPGAIAAAAPGQEISVPPGVYPSIVIDRPLALRAQPGAILDAQGLGDVVRITAPDVTISGFTIRGTGQSVDRENAGVAATAPRATIENNRLEDVLFGIVIAGAPASVVANNTIVGKDLDLGRRGDAIRLWQSPDTVVENNTVRQSRDVVVWYSSRAVLRGNSVVECRYGLHSMYTDACVMEDNRLERNSVGIFMMYSQDLEARRNVIADNRGPSGFGIGLKDVDGVLLEDNLIAGNRVGINLDTSPVRGDIHHHHTRNIIAFNDVGVAFMPAVRNNHFQDNAFVENIEDVAILGGGAFEGQNSFTVDGRGNYWSAYRGFDLDADAIGDIEHRSDGLFENLIDREPKLRYFLYSPAQQAIDLAARSFPVVAPRPKLVDTAPWMSPPMPAPTPPGRAMSGPFAIIALALAGTGMAVATLAGNSLGATLAASGRSKA
;
A
#
# COMPACT_ATOMS: atom_id res chain seq x y z
N MET A 1 -10.00 38.57 54.70
CA MET A 1 -11.00 37.95 53.82
C MET A 1 -10.61 38.24 52.38
N THR A 2 -10.28 37.15 51.67
CA THR A 2 -10.14 36.97 50.21
C THR A 2 -9.40 38.02 49.37
N PRO A 3 -8.13 37.75 48.98
CA PRO A 3 -7.37 38.57 48.04
C PRO A 3 -7.61 38.14 46.57
N ARG A 4 -7.55 39.13 45.69
CA ARG A 4 -7.52 38.99 44.23
C ARG A 4 -6.27 38.22 43.79
N ARG A 5 -6.43 37.14 43.03
CA ARG A 5 -5.32 36.44 42.35
C ARG A 5 -5.17 36.97 40.92
N THR A 6 -4.06 37.66 40.70
CA THR A 6 -3.42 37.89 39.41
C THR A 6 -2.89 36.57 38.87
N CYS A 7 -3.32 36.15 37.68
CA CYS A 7 -2.77 34.98 36.99
C CYS A 7 -1.62 35.44 36.09
N THR A 8 -0.39 35.14 36.52
CA THR A 8 0.86 35.42 35.84
C THR A 8 1.08 34.47 34.66
N ARG A 9 1.37 35.05 33.49
CA ARG A 9 1.94 34.40 32.30
C ARG A 9 3.31 33.79 32.63
N ALA A 10 3.36 32.52 32.99
CA ALA A 10 4.61 31.78 33.18
C ALA A 10 4.37 30.26 33.00
N SER A 11 4.12 29.81 31.77
CA SER A 11 4.04 28.37 31.48
C SER A 11 4.27 27.98 30.01
N VAL A 12 4.74 28.89 29.15
CA VAL A 12 4.98 28.57 27.72
C VAL A 12 6.47 28.27 27.41
N TRP A 13 7.39 28.46 28.36
CA TRP A 13 8.83 28.28 28.12
C TRP A 13 9.45 27.02 28.74
N ALA A 14 8.67 26.15 29.38
CA ALA A 14 9.16 24.89 29.95
C ALA A 14 9.01 23.66 29.01
N ALA A 15 8.26 23.78 27.91
CA ALA A 15 8.05 22.70 26.94
C ALA A 15 9.08 22.68 25.78
N LEU A 16 9.90 23.72 25.64
CA LEU A 16 10.89 23.84 24.56
C LEU A 16 12.31 23.37 24.95
N LEU A 17 12.55 23.06 26.23
CA LEU A 17 13.84 22.53 26.71
C LEU A 17 13.84 21.00 26.92
N ALA A 18 12.68 20.34 26.83
CA ALA A 18 12.56 18.87 26.92
C ALA A 18 12.63 18.15 25.57
N VAL A 19 12.58 18.88 24.44
CA VAL A 19 12.71 18.32 23.07
C VAL A 19 14.17 18.35 22.57
N ALA A 20 15.08 18.99 23.30
CA ALA A 20 16.49 19.11 22.93
C ALA A 20 17.42 17.99 23.51
N PHE A 21 16.87 17.01 24.23
CA PHE A 21 17.66 15.95 24.88
C PHE A 21 17.38 14.52 24.37
N TYR A 22 16.66 14.37 23.25
CA TYR A 22 16.31 13.05 22.69
C TYR A 22 16.90 12.76 21.29
N SER A 23 17.97 13.46 20.90
CA SER A 23 18.64 13.28 19.60
C SER A 23 20.16 13.21 19.68
N GLN A 24 20.73 12.85 20.84
CA GLN A 24 22.14 12.48 20.96
C GLN A 24 22.28 11.04 21.49
N ALA A 25 22.02 10.09 20.61
CA ALA A 25 22.64 8.77 20.65
C ALA A 25 22.71 8.23 19.23
N PHE A 26 23.86 7.67 18.87
CA PHE A 26 24.23 7.12 17.56
C PHE A 26 24.62 8.13 16.48
N ALA A 27 25.73 8.83 16.72
CA ALA A 27 26.75 8.96 15.69
C ALA A 27 28.08 8.53 16.31
N GLU A 28 28.16 7.25 16.66
CA GLU A 28 29.46 6.63 16.85
C GLU A 28 29.97 6.34 15.44
N THR A 29 30.92 7.16 14.99
CA THR A 29 31.69 6.92 13.77
C THR A 29 32.40 5.60 13.98
N THR A 30 31.79 4.50 13.55
CA THR A 30 32.43 3.19 13.54
C THR A 30 33.63 3.29 12.63
N GLN A 31 34.82 3.44 13.24
CA GLN A 31 36.06 3.01 12.62
C GLN A 31 35.81 1.61 12.03
N PRO A 32 36.35 1.28 10.84
CA PRO A 32 36.22 -0.07 10.32
C PRO A 32 36.71 -1.04 11.40
N ALA A 33 35.79 -1.84 11.93
CA ALA A 33 36.10 -2.86 12.90
C ALA A 33 37.24 -3.69 12.33
N ALA A 34 38.34 -3.78 13.07
CA ALA A 34 39.51 -4.52 12.67
C ALA A 34 39.10 -5.95 12.26
N LEU A 35 39.68 -6.45 11.17
CA LEU A 35 39.61 -7.86 10.74
C LEU A 35 40.13 -8.74 11.89
N ALA A 36 39.24 -9.23 12.76
CA ALA A 36 39.65 -10.12 13.84
C ALA A 36 38.49 -10.99 14.35
N SER A 37 37.93 -11.81 13.46
CA SER A 37 37.54 -13.15 13.89
C SER A 37 38.50 -14.10 13.18
N GLY A 38 39.25 -14.92 13.92
CA GLY A 38 40.04 -16.00 13.34
C GLY A 38 39.18 -17.13 12.76
N PHE A 39 37.87 -16.93 12.65
CA PHE A 39 36.95 -17.88 12.07
C PHE A 39 37.01 -17.79 10.54
N ASP A 40 37.53 -18.85 9.93
CA ASP A 40 37.53 -19.00 8.48
C ASP A 40 36.15 -19.46 8.01
N LEU A 41 35.25 -18.50 7.74
CA LEU A 41 33.90 -18.79 7.25
C LEU A 41 33.92 -19.55 5.90
N PRO A 42 34.71 -19.15 4.88
CA PRO A 42 34.84 -19.94 3.66
C PRO A 42 35.30 -21.38 3.92
N GLY A 43 36.30 -21.58 4.78
CA GLY A 43 36.76 -22.91 5.17
C GLY A 43 35.71 -23.73 5.91
N ALA A 44 34.96 -23.11 6.81
CA ALA A 44 33.85 -23.76 7.54
C ALA A 44 32.74 -24.20 6.59
N ILE A 45 32.39 -23.36 5.60
CA ILE A 45 31.44 -23.71 4.54
C ILE A 45 31.95 -24.92 3.74
N ALA A 46 33.22 -24.91 3.32
CA ALA A 46 33.82 -25.97 2.52
C ALA A 46 33.89 -27.32 3.25
N ALA A 47 34.09 -27.30 4.56
CA ALA A 47 34.16 -28.50 5.40
C ALA A 47 32.79 -29.01 5.90
N ALA A 48 31.71 -28.26 5.66
CA ALA A 48 30.39 -28.58 6.19
C ALA A 48 29.79 -29.83 5.55
N ALA A 49 29.19 -30.70 6.37
CA ALA A 49 28.33 -31.76 5.87
C ALA A 49 27.02 -31.17 5.31
N PRO A 50 26.39 -31.80 4.29
CA PRO A 50 25.08 -31.36 3.80
C PRO A 50 24.05 -31.29 4.93
N GLY A 51 23.32 -30.17 5.01
CA GLY A 51 22.33 -29.88 6.04
C GLY A 51 22.91 -29.42 7.38
N GLN A 52 24.24 -29.31 7.52
CA GLN A 52 24.87 -28.83 8.74
C GLN A 52 24.51 -27.36 9.01
N GLU A 53 24.32 -27.03 10.28
CA GLU A 53 24.24 -25.65 10.74
C GLU A 53 25.61 -25.14 11.21
N ILE A 54 25.96 -23.93 10.80
CA ILE A 54 27.16 -23.20 11.20
C ILE A 54 26.73 -21.94 11.93
N SER A 55 27.08 -21.84 13.22
CA SER A 55 26.98 -20.59 13.97
C SER A 55 28.20 -19.73 13.66
N VAL A 56 27.96 -18.58 13.02
CA VAL A 56 29.03 -17.67 12.59
C VAL A 56 29.25 -16.62 13.69
N PRO A 57 30.45 -16.55 14.31
CA PRO A 57 30.72 -15.60 15.38
C PRO A 57 30.76 -14.15 14.87
N PRO A 58 30.80 -13.16 15.77
CA PRO A 58 30.96 -11.76 15.37
C PRO A 58 32.27 -11.54 14.61
N GLY A 59 32.22 -10.75 13.54
CA GLY A 59 33.36 -10.55 12.65
C GLY A 59 32.95 -9.94 11.32
N VAL A 60 33.93 -9.44 10.56
CA VAL A 60 33.74 -8.98 9.18
C VAL A 60 34.30 -10.04 8.24
N TYR A 61 33.45 -10.55 7.35
CA TYR A 61 33.73 -11.63 6.43
C TYR A 61 33.62 -11.14 4.97
N PRO A 62 34.42 -11.68 4.05
CA PRO A 62 34.31 -11.37 2.63
C PRO A 62 33.02 -11.95 2.04
N SER A 63 32.72 -11.60 0.79
CA SER A 63 31.67 -12.27 0.03
C SER A 63 31.86 -13.80 -0.01
N ILE A 64 30.75 -14.53 0.00
CA ILE A 64 30.73 -15.99 0.06
C ILE A 64 29.88 -16.63 -1.03
N VAL A 65 30.20 -17.89 -1.34
CA VAL A 65 29.39 -18.78 -2.18
C VAL A 65 29.00 -19.99 -1.36
N ILE A 66 27.72 -20.35 -1.39
CA ILE A 66 27.16 -21.51 -0.71
C ILE A 66 26.68 -22.49 -1.78
N ASP A 67 27.51 -23.51 -1.99
CA ASP A 67 27.41 -24.52 -3.05
C ASP A 67 26.99 -25.90 -2.52
N ARG A 68 26.60 -25.98 -1.24
CA ARG A 68 26.03 -27.18 -0.61
C ARG A 68 24.87 -26.82 0.31
N PRO A 69 23.90 -27.73 0.54
CA PRO A 69 22.83 -27.51 1.50
C PRO A 69 23.42 -27.29 2.90
N LEU A 70 23.10 -26.17 3.55
CA LEU A 70 23.54 -25.86 4.92
C LEU A 70 22.76 -24.67 5.49
N ALA A 71 22.86 -24.46 6.80
CA ALA A 71 22.35 -23.25 7.45
C ALA A 71 23.51 -22.41 8.01
N LEU A 72 23.58 -21.13 7.64
CA LEU A 72 24.43 -20.14 8.29
C LEU A 72 23.59 -19.28 9.21
N ARG A 73 23.91 -19.30 10.51
CA ARG A 73 23.27 -18.46 11.52
C ARG A 73 24.29 -17.53 12.17
N ALA A 74 24.15 -16.24 11.91
CA ALA A 74 25.00 -15.21 12.50
C ALA A 74 24.71 -15.01 13.98
N GLN A 75 25.77 -14.92 14.76
CA GLN A 75 25.73 -14.28 16.07
C GLN A 75 25.71 -12.75 15.88
N PRO A 76 25.16 -11.97 16.84
CA PRO A 76 25.11 -10.53 16.75
C PRO A 76 26.49 -9.91 16.47
N GLY A 77 26.62 -9.17 15.37
CA GLY A 77 27.89 -8.56 14.94
C GLY A 77 28.64 -9.32 13.84
N ALA A 78 28.09 -10.39 13.28
CA ALA A 78 28.61 -10.99 12.05
C ALA A 78 28.17 -10.18 10.81
N ILE A 79 29.15 -9.74 10.03
CA ILE A 79 28.98 -8.85 8.87
C ILE A 79 29.58 -9.52 7.64
N LEU A 80 28.81 -9.63 6.56
CA LEU A 80 29.30 -9.98 5.23
C LEU A 80 29.42 -8.69 4.41
N ASP A 81 30.63 -8.41 3.91
CA ASP A 81 30.96 -7.13 3.27
C ASP A 81 31.67 -7.36 1.93
N ALA A 82 31.04 -6.88 0.85
CA ALA A 82 31.58 -6.97 -0.50
C ALA A 82 32.48 -5.78 -0.89
N GLN A 83 32.70 -4.80 0.02
CA GLN A 83 33.65 -3.69 -0.16
C GLN A 83 33.44 -2.87 -1.44
N GLY A 84 32.20 -2.77 -1.91
CA GLY A 84 31.80 -2.07 -3.12
C GLY A 84 31.96 -2.88 -4.41
N LEU A 85 32.16 -4.20 -4.33
CA LEU A 85 32.46 -5.06 -5.48
C LEU A 85 31.52 -6.27 -5.56
N GLY A 86 30.77 -6.40 -6.66
CA GLY A 86 30.00 -7.62 -6.93
C GLY A 86 28.88 -7.89 -5.91
N ASP A 87 28.53 -9.16 -5.77
CA ASP A 87 27.53 -9.67 -4.83
C ASP A 87 28.16 -9.95 -3.45
N VAL A 88 27.34 -9.96 -2.39
CA VAL A 88 27.80 -10.36 -1.05
C VAL A 88 27.64 -11.86 -0.82
N VAL A 89 26.45 -12.43 -1.09
CA VAL A 89 26.17 -13.86 -0.92
C VAL A 89 25.61 -14.44 -2.21
N ARG A 90 26.22 -15.52 -2.72
CA ARG A 90 25.63 -16.38 -3.76
C ARG A 90 25.24 -17.74 -3.20
N ILE A 91 23.98 -18.10 -3.34
CA ILE A 91 23.42 -19.40 -2.98
C ILE A 91 23.19 -20.19 -4.28
N THR A 92 23.95 -21.25 -4.48
CA THR A 92 23.88 -22.10 -5.69
C THR A 92 23.47 -23.54 -5.38
N ALA A 93 23.19 -23.86 -4.12
CA ALA A 93 22.68 -25.15 -3.67
C ALA A 93 21.30 -25.02 -3.04
N PRO A 94 20.48 -26.09 -3.10
CA PRO A 94 19.15 -26.07 -2.50
C PRO A 94 19.23 -26.14 -0.98
N ASP A 95 18.11 -25.83 -0.31
CA ASP A 95 17.95 -26.01 1.14
C ASP A 95 19.00 -25.24 1.96
N VAL A 96 19.34 -24.03 1.50
CA VAL A 96 20.29 -23.13 2.18
C VAL A 96 19.53 -22.13 3.04
N THR A 97 19.97 -21.96 4.29
CA THR A 97 19.48 -20.91 5.19
C THR A 97 20.56 -19.85 5.43
N ILE A 98 20.20 -18.58 5.29
CA ILE A 98 21.02 -17.42 5.69
C ILE A 98 20.22 -16.60 6.70
N SER A 99 20.73 -16.53 7.94
CA SER A 99 19.98 -15.94 9.05
C SER A 99 20.84 -15.03 9.94
N GLY A 100 20.34 -13.84 10.25
CA GLY A 100 20.89 -12.95 11.29
C GLY A 100 22.06 -12.04 10.89
N PHE A 101 22.47 -12.03 9.61
CA PHE A 101 23.66 -11.29 9.18
C PHE A 101 23.38 -9.81 8.97
N THR A 102 24.40 -8.97 9.15
CA THR A 102 24.48 -7.71 8.39
C THR A 102 25.15 -7.98 7.05
N ILE A 103 24.53 -7.59 5.95
CA ILE A 103 24.97 -7.86 4.58
C ILE A 103 25.09 -6.52 3.86
N ARG A 104 26.28 -6.16 3.37
CA ARG A 104 26.49 -4.80 2.87
C ARG A 104 27.55 -4.64 1.78
N GLY A 105 27.56 -3.45 1.19
CA GLY A 105 28.67 -2.99 0.36
C GLY A 105 28.71 -3.66 -1.01
N THR A 106 27.55 -3.89 -1.65
CA THR A 106 27.54 -4.44 -3.02
C THR A 106 28.21 -3.48 -4.01
N GLY A 107 28.56 -4.01 -5.19
CA GLY A 107 28.84 -3.18 -6.35
C GLY A 107 27.65 -2.31 -6.79
N GLN A 108 27.89 -1.42 -7.75
CA GLN A 108 26.90 -0.50 -8.32
C GLN A 108 26.53 -0.82 -9.79
N SER A 109 26.93 -1.99 -10.31
CA SER A 109 26.63 -2.35 -11.69
C SER A 109 25.18 -2.86 -11.80
N VAL A 110 24.34 -2.08 -12.48
CA VAL A 110 22.95 -2.47 -12.80
C VAL A 110 22.94 -3.65 -13.77
N ASP A 111 23.82 -3.65 -14.78
CA ASP A 111 23.90 -4.73 -15.79
C ASP A 111 24.30 -6.08 -15.20
N ARG A 112 25.11 -6.08 -14.14
CA ARG A 112 25.52 -7.29 -13.41
C ARG A 112 24.62 -7.63 -12.23
N GLU A 113 23.61 -6.80 -11.98
CA GLU A 113 22.62 -6.99 -10.92
C GLU A 113 23.22 -7.23 -9.53
N ASN A 114 24.24 -6.44 -9.15
CA ASN A 114 24.98 -6.71 -7.91
C ASN A 114 24.08 -6.75 -6.66
N ALA A 115 24.02 -7.93 -6.03
CA ALA A 115 23.03 -8.25 -5.02
C ALA A 115 23.62 -8.49 -3.63
N GLY A 116 22.88 -8.14 -2.57
CA GLY A 116 23.20 -8.55 -1.21
C GLY A 116 23.12 -10.07 -1.07
N VAL A 117 22.03 -10.67 -1.53
CA VAL A 117 21.88 -12.14 -1.62
C VAL A 117 21.31 -12.50 -2.97
N ALA A 118 21.99 -13.35 -3.71
CA ALA A 118 21.50 -13.95 -4.96
C ALA A 118 21.34 -15.46 -4.76
N ALA A 119 20.12 -15.98 -4.92
CA ALA A 119 19.80 -17.40 -4.84
C ALA A 119 19.34 -17.94 -6.20
N THR A 120 20.00 -18.99 -6.66
CA THR A 120 19.72 -19.65 -7.95
C THR A 120 19.42 -21.14 -7.80
N ALA A 121 19.04 -21.57 -6.60
CA ALA A 121 18.68 -22.94 -6.28
C ALA A 121 17.45 -22.96 -5.36
N PRO A 122 16.60 -23.99 -5.45
CA PRO A 122 15.28 -24.00 -4.80
C PRO A 122 15.38 -24.07 -3.27
N ARG A 123 14.30 -23.64 -2.61
CA ARG A 123 14.13 -23.74 -1.14
C ARG A 123 15.21 -22.99 -0.36
N ALA A 124 15.62 -21.82 -0.83
CA ALA A 124 16.45 -20.92 -0.05
C ALA A 124 15.61 -20.24 1.05
N THR A 125 16.13 -20.17 2.27
CA THR A 125 15.52 -19.41 3.37
C THR A 125 16.45 -18.26 3.74
N ILE A 126 16.02 -17.03 3.48
CA ILE A 126 16.80 -15.82 3.74
C ILE A 126 16.01 -14.99 4.73
N GLU A 127 16.44 -15.03 6.00
CA GLU A 127 15.64 -14.53 7.11
C GLU A 127 16.40 -13.68 8.12
N ASN A 128 15.71 -12.74 8.79
CA ASN A 128 16.28 -11.98 9.92
C ASN A 128 17.60 -11.24 9.60
N ASN A 129 17.86 -10.91 8.32
CA ASN A 129 19.08 -10.22 7.92
C ASN A 129 18.86 -8.70 7.83
N ARG A 130 19.93 -7.94 8.01
CA ARG A 130 19.99 -6.49 7.77
C ARG A 130 20.85 -6.22 6.55
N LEU A 131 20.21 -5.85 5.44
CA LEU A 131 20.87 -5.46 4.20
C LEU A 131 20.99 -3.93 4.16
N GLU A 132 22.21 -3.41 4.03
CA GLU A 132 22.49 -1.97 3.94
C GLU A 132 23.49 -1.66 2.83
N ASP A 133 23.37 -0.49 2.19
CA ASP A 133 24.23 -0.11 1.06
C ASP A 133 24.27 -1.20 -0.04
N VAL A 134 23.10 -1.73 -0.40
CA VAL A 134 22.92 -2.75 -1.44
C VAL A 134 22.23 -2.16 -2.68
N LEU A 135 22.74 -2.49 -3.88
CA LEU A 135 22.10 -2.08 -5.13
C LEU A 135 20.84 -2.90 -5.37
N PHE A 136 21.00 -4.22 -5.49
CA PHE A 136 19.91 -5.19 -5.39
C PHE A 136 19.95 -5.83 -4.01
N GLY A 137 18.81 -5.97 -3.34
CA GLY A 137 18.78 -6.55 -1.99
C GLY A 137 18.87 -8.07 -2.05
N ILE A 138 17.73 -8.72 -2.25
CA ILE A 138 17.59 -10.18 -2.33
C ILE A 138 17.02 -10.54 -3.71
N VAL A 139 17.76 -11.35 -4.46
CA VAL A 139 17.38 -11.83 -5.79
C VAL A 139 17.19 -13.34 -5.73
N ILE A 140 15.97 -13.80 -6.03
CA ILE A 140 15.59 -15.20 -6.12
C ILE A 140 15.32 -15.49 -7.61
N ALA A 141 16.22 -16.21 -8.27
CA ALA A 141 16.18 -16.42 -9.72
C ALA A 141 16.27 -17.90 -10.07
N GLY A 142 15.19 -18.50 -10.56
CA GLY A 142 15.11 -19.95 -10.78
C GLY A 142 15.17 -20.76 -9.48
N ALA A 143 14.69 -20.18 -8.38
CA ALA A 143 14.80 -20.71 -7.02
C ALA A 143 13.41 -20.84 -6.38
N PRO A 144 12.55 -21.76 -6.86
CA PRO A 144 11.18 -21.91 -6.38
C PRO A 144 11.10 -22.35 -4.92
N ALA A 145 9.92 -22.15 -4.32
CA ALA A 145 9.62 -22.53 -2.94
C ALA A 145 10.61 -21.93 -1.92
N SER A 146 11.12 -20.74 -2.21
CA SER A 146 12.01 -20.00 -1.31
C SER A 146 11.22 -19.15 -0.32
N VAL A 147 11.88 -18.74 0.76
CA VAL A 147 11.31 -17.90 1.81
C VAL A 147 12.23 -16.70 2.03
N VAL A 148 11.67 -15.50 1.91
CA VAL A 148 12.35 -14.22 2.21
C VAL A 148 11.57 -13.57 3.36
N ALA A 149 12.08 -13.69 4.59
CA ALA A 149 11.31 -13.38 5.79
C ALA A 149 12.02 -12.45 6.77
N ASN A 150 11.32 -11.48 7.35
CA ASN A 150 11.84 -10.67 8.47
C ASN A 150 13.16 -9.93 8.17
N ASN A 151 13.46 -9.61 6.91
CA ASN A 151 14.67 -8.86 6.56
C ASN A 151 14.42 -7.36 6.61
N THR A 152 15.44 -6.59 6.98
CA THR A 152 15.45 -5.13 6.80
C THR A 152 16.37 -4.80 5.63
N ILE A 153 15.85 -4.13 4.60
CA ILE A 153 16.59 -3.83 3.37
C ILE A 153 16.57 -2.31 3.14
N VAL A 154 17.76 -1.72 3.12
CA VAL A 154 17.97 -0.31 2.79
C VAL A 154 18.91 -0.24 1.58
N GLY A 155 18.38 0.28 0.47
CA GLY A 155 19.14 0.44 -0.78
C GLY A 155 20.26 1.47 -0.69
N LYS A 156 21.12 1.50 -1.70
CA LYS A 156 22.11 2.57 -1.88
C LYS A 156 21.45 3.93 -2.03
N ASP A 157 22.11 4.98 -1.53
CA ASP A 157 21.69 6.36 -1.71
C ASP A 157 21.94 6.83 -3.15
N LEU A 158 21.00 6.51 -4.03
CA LEU A 158 21.02 6.81 -5.46
C LEU A 158 19.68 7.41 -5.88
N ASP A 159 19.67 8.13 -7.01
CA ASP A 159 18.44 8.54 -7.68
C ASP A 159 17.60 7.32 -8.06
N LEU A 160 16.27 7.46 -8.05
CA LEU A 160 15.32 6.37 -8.23
C LEU A 160 15.59 5.49 -9.47
N GLY A 161 15.95 6.10 -10.60
CA GLY A 161 16.23 5.39 -11.84
C GLY A 161 17.52 4.55 -11.83
N ARG A 162 18.41 4.81 -10.86
CA ARG A 162 19.69 4.10 -10.68
C ARG A 162 19.66 3.05 -9.58
N ARG A 163 18.58 3.00 -8.79
CA ARG A 163 18.39 1.99 -7.73
C ARG A 163 18.09 0.63 -8.34
N GLY A 164 18.57 -0.42 -7.69
CA GLY A 164 18.14 -1.79 -7.94
C GLY A 164 16.91 -2.15 -7.10
N ASP A 165 16.38 -3.34 -7.35
CA ASP A 165 15.21 -3.87 -6.65
C ASP A 165 15.59 -4.37 -5.27
N ALA A 166 14.77 -4.09 -4.26
CA ALA A 166 15.01 -4.56 -2.90
C ALA A 166 14.84 -6.08 -2.81
N ILE A 167 13.76 -6.59 -3.40
CA ILE A 167 13.47 -8.01 -3.48
C ILE A 167 13.01 -8.27 -4.91
N ARG A 168 13.63 -9.24 -5.58
CA ARG A 168 13.26 -9.65 -6.92
C ARG A 168 13.05 -11.15 -6.97
N LEU A 169 11.87 -11.55 -7.41
CA LEU A 169 11.58 -12.94 -7.80
C LEU A 169 11.57 -13.05 -9.31
N TRP A 170 12.29 -14.03 -9.84
CA TRP A 170 12.34 -14.37 -11.26
C TRP A 170 12.20 -15.88 -11.43
N GLN A 171 11.18 -16.34 -12.15
CA GLN A 171 10.97 -17.77 -12.43
C GLN A 171 11.02 -18.65 -11.16
N SER A 172 10.44 -18.17 -10.08
CA SER A 172 10.54 -18.76 -8.74
C SER A 172 9.15 -18.91 -8.11
N PRO A 173 8.29 -19.78 -8.66
CA PRO A 173 6.95 -19.99 -8.15
C PRO A 173 6.94 -20.48 -6.70
N ASP A 174 5.79 -20.33 -6.04
CA ASP A 174 5.54 -20.80 -4.68
C ASP A 174 6.46 -20.16 -3.62
N THR A 175 7.02 -18.99 -3.94
CA THR A 175 7.90 -18.23 -3.03
C THR A 175 7.09 -17.37 -2.06
N VAL A 176 7.52 -17.33 -0.80
CA VAL A 176 6.93 -16.50 0.24
C VAL A 176 7.85 -15.31 0.55
N VAL A 177 7.29 -14.10 0.46
CA VAL A 177 7.96 -12.85 0.85
C VAL A 177 7.17 -12.24 2.01
N GLU A 178 7.69 -12.35 3.23
CA GLU A 178 6.92 -12.00 4.42
C GLU A 178 7.65 -11.13 5.45
N ASN A 179 6.91 -10.21 6.08
CA ASN A 179 7.39 -9.41 7.21
C ASN A 179 8.70 -8.64 6.96
N ASN A 180 9.02 -8.33 5.70
CA ASN A 180 10.22 -7.57 5.37
C ASN A 180 9.95 -6.07 5.51
N THR A 181 10.97 -5.31 5.93
CA THR A 181 10.98 -3.85 5.92
C THR A 181 11.91 -3.37 4.82
N VAL A 182 11.35 -2.67 3.83
CA VAL A 182 12.08 -2.18 2.66
C VAL A 182 11.99 -0.66 2.60
N ARG A 183 13.14 -0.01 2.42
CA ARG A 183 13.21 1.45 2.29
C ARG A 183 14.26 1.88 1.26
N GLN A 184 13.99 2.99 0.59
CA GLN A 184 14.95 3.66 -0.31
C GLN A 184 15.52 2.74 -1.40
N SER A 185 14.69 1.86 -1.94
CA SER A 185 15.03 0.97 -3.05
C SER A 185 14.18 1.31 -4.28
N ARG A 186 14.31 0.54 -5.36
CA ARG A 186 13.45 0.69 -6.53
C ARG A 186 12.12 -0.03 -6.30
N ASP A 187 12.10 -1.36 -6.36
CA ASP A 187 10.87 -2.15 -6.27
C ASP A 187 11.01 -3.37 -5.34
N VAL A 188 9.88 -3.87 -4.83
CA VAL A 188 9.69 -5.31 -4.57
C VAL A 188 8.94 -5.87 -5.77
N VAL A 189 9.60 -6.73 -6.55
CA VAL A 189 9.11 -7.17 -7.85
C VAL A 189 9.04 -8.69 -7.95
N VAL A 190 7.96 -9.17 -8.56
CA VAL A 190 7.68 -10.58 -8.82
C VAL A 190 7.43 -10.76 -10.32
N TRP A 191 8.35 -11.49 -10.96
CA TRP A 191 8.32 -11.76 -12.39
C TRP A 191 8.29 -13.26 -12.66
N TYR A 192 7.35 -13.69 -13.51
CA TYR A 192 7.21 -15.09 -13.95
C TYR A 192 7.15 -16.11 -12.79
N SER A 193 6.51 -15.75 -11.66
CA SER A 193 6.60 -16.52 -10.41
C SER A 193 5.24 -16.77 -9.76
N SER A 194 4.41 -17.60 -10.40
CA SER A 194 3.04 -17.88 -9.94
C SER A 194 2.95 -18.38 -8.50
N ARG A 195 1.79 -18.16 -7.86
CA ARG A 195 1.47 -18.59 -6.49
C ARG A 195 2.44 -18.05 -5.43
N ALA A 196 3.03 -16.88 -5.69
CA ALA A 196 3.79 -16.17 -4.68
C ALA A 196 2.85 -15.55 -3.64
N VAL A 197 3.30 -15.55 -2.38
CA VAL A 197 2.59 -14.92 -1.27
C VAL A 197 3.43 -13.77 -0.74
N LEU A 198 2.88 -12.56 -0.77
CA LEU A 198 3.51 -11.34 -0.29
C LEU A 198 2.70 -10.82 0.89
N ARG A 199 3.18 -11.04 2.11
CA ARG A 199 2.39 -10.73 3.32
C ARG A 199 3.12 -9.98 4.41
N GLY A 200 2.44 -9.04 5.08
CA GLY A 200 3.00 -8.36 6.25
C GLY A 200 4.21 -7.47 5.96
N ASN A 201 4.51 -7.16 4.70
CA ASN A 201 5.68 -6.36 4.34
C ASN A 201 5.42 -4.87 4.52
N SER A 202 6.44 -4.12 4.94
CA SER A 202 6.42 -2.66 4.97
C SER A 202 7.37 -2.12 3.89
N VAL A 203 6.83 -1.43 2.89
CA VAL A 203 7.61 -0.86 1.77
C VAL A 203 7.36 0.62 1.66
N VAL A 204 8.44 1.41 1.81
CA VAL A 204 8.34 2.86 1.99
C VAL A 204 9.42 3.60 1.19
N GLU A 205 9.07 4.73 0.56
CA GLU A 205 10.00 5.56 -0.23
C GLU A 205 10.67 4.81 -1.40
N CYS A 206 9.92 3.90 -2.02
CA CYS A 206 10.31 3.13 -3.20
C CYS A 206 9.54 3.62 -4.45
N ARG A 207 9.86 3.06 -5.62
CA ARG A 207 9.05 3.26 -6.83
C ARG A 207 7.78 2.43 -6.74
N TYR A 208 7.88 1.12 -6.89
CA TYR A 208 6.76 0.21 -6.67
C TYR A 208 6.87 -0.42 -5.28
N GLY A 209 5.82 -0.25 -4.47
CA GLY A 209 5.69 -0.95 -3.20
C GLY A 209 5.72 -2.46 -3.43
N LEU A 210 4.76 -2.97 -4.20
CA LEU A 210 4.72 -4.32 -4.75
C LEU A 210 4.45 -4.26 -6.26
N HIS A 211 5.18 -5.04 -7.05
CA HIS A 211 5.01 -5.14 -8.49
C HIS A 211 4.94 -6.60 -8.92
N SER A 212 3.85 -6.98 -9.60
CA SER A 212 3.66 -8.30 -10.19
C SER A 212 3.52 -8.20 -11.71
N MET A 213 4.25 -9.03 -12.44
CA MET A 213 4.17 -9.14 -13.91
C MET A 213 4.25 -10.61 -14.32
N TYR A 214 3.34 -11.08 -15.17
CA TYR A 214 3.29 -12.48 -15.65
C TYR A 214 3.28 -13.51 -14.51
N THR A 215 2.51 -13.24 -13.47
CA THR A 215 2.62 -13.94 -12.19
C THR A 215 1.23 -14.21 -11.64
N ASP A 216 0.67 -15.34 -12.08
CA ASP A 216 -0.70 -15.77 -11.77
C ASP A 216 -0.89 -16.28 -10.33
N ALA A 217 -2.12 -16.22 -9.84
CA ALA A 217 -2.54 -16.80 -8.56
C ALA A 217 -1.76 -16.26 -7.35
N CYS A 218 -1.31 -15.01 -7.40
CA CYS A 218 -0.57 -14.38 -6.30
C CYS A 218 -1.48 -13.69 -5.29
N VAL A 219 -1.07 -13.79 -4.03
CA VAL A 219 -1.77 -13.18 -2.89
C VAL A 219 -0.88 -12.10 -2.27
N MET A 220 -1.42 -10.90 -2.16
CA MET A 220 -0.78 -9.74 -1.54
C MET A 220 -1.63 -9.30 -0.35
N GLU A 221 -1.23 -9.66 0.87
CA GLU A 221 -2.07 -9.43 2.05
C GLU A 221 -1.38 -8.73 3.21
N ASP A 222 -2.13 -7.93 3.96
CA ASP A 222 -1.67 -7.35 5.23
C ASP A 222 -0.37 -6.51 5.10
N ASN A 223 -0.10 -5.94 3.91
CA ASN A 223 1.11 -5.12 3.65
C ASN A 223 0.86 -3.64 3.96
N ARG A 224 1.92 -2.91 4.30
CA ARG A 224 1.94 -1.45 4.47
C ARG A 224 2.82 -0.80 3.41
N LEU A 225 2.19 -0.11 2.46
CA LEU A 225 2.80 0.41 1.23
C LEU A 225 2.61 1.92 1.18
N GLU A 226 3.62 2.67 1.64
CA GLU A 226 3.46 4.10 1.90
C GLU A 226 4.51 4.97 1.24
N ARG A 227 4.09 6.14 0.75
CA ARG A 227 5.02 7.15 0.20
C ARG A 227 5.91 6.56 -0.90
N ASN A 228 5.38 5.61 -1.67
CA ASN A 228 6.00 5.09 -2.88
C ASN A 228 5.48 5.86 -4.10
N SER A 229 6.08 5.64 -5.27
CA SER A 229 5.49 6.13 -6.52
C SER A 229 4.19 5.41 -6.85
N VAL A 230 4.09 4.13 -6.54
CA VAL A 230 2.89 3.29 -6.66
C VAL A 230 2.87 2.28 -5.52
N GLY A 231 1.73 2.05 -4.91
CA GLY A 231 1.56 1.06 -3.85
C GLY A 231 1.68 -0.37 -4.38
N ILE A 232 0.67 -0.84 -5.11
CA ILE A 232 0.65 -2.14 -5.79
C ILE A 232 0.46 -1.93 -7.28
N PHE A 233 1.25 -2.62 -8.10
CA PHE A 233 1.05 -2.67 -9.54
C PHE A 233 0.97 -4.12 -10.04
N MET A 234 -0.13 -4.46 -10.70
CA MET A 234 -0.41 -5.80 -11.20
C MET A 234 -0.50 -5.77 -12.72
N MET A 235 0.25 -6.65 -13.38
CA MET A 235 0.37 -6.63 -14.83
C MET A 235 0.34 -8.03 -15.45
N TYR A 236 -0.34 -8.19 -16.59
CA TYR A 236 -0.23 -9.37 -17.46
C TYR A 236 -0.41 -10.71 -16.73
N SER A 237 -1.37 -10.79 -15.82
CA SER A 237 -1.54 -11.93 -14.91
C SER A 237 -3.02 -12.28 -14.76
N GLN A 238 -3.32 -13.40 -14.12
CA GLN A 238 -4.68 -13.76 -13.74
C GLN A 238 -4.79 -14.21 -12.28
N ASP A 239 -6.01 -14.13 -11.74
CA ASP A 239 -6.40 -14.65 -10.43
C ASP A 239 -5.58 -14.03 -9.28
N LEU A 240 -5.53 -12.69 -9.23
CA LEU A 240 -4.76 -11.97 -8.22
C LEU A 240 -5.63 -11.49 -7.06
N GLU A 241 -5.12 -11.65 -5.85
CA GLU A 241 -5.78 -11.16 -4.64
C GLU A 241 -4.92 -10.09 -3.96
N ALA A 242 -5.52 -8.94 -3.66
CA ALA A 242 -4.95 -8.00 -2.71
C ALA A 242 -5.95 -7.72 -1.60
N ARG A 243 -5.58 -8.09 -0.36
CA ARG A 243 -6.48 -8.01 0.78
C ARG A 243 -5.87 -7.39 2.02
N ARG A 244 -6.65 -6.58 2.74
CA ARG A 244 -6.24 -5.97 4.03
C ARG A 244 -4.92 -5.18 3.97
N ASN A 245 -4.59 -4.62 2.80
CA ASN A 245 -3.40 -3.80 2.66
C ASN A 245 -3.67 -2.35 3.07
N VAL A 246 -2.65 -1.70 3.60
CA VAL A 246 -2.57 -0.27 3.83
C VAL A 246 -1.77 0.35 2.69
N ILE A 247 -2.41 1.20 1.90
CA ILE A 247 -1.84 1.80 0.71
C ILE A 247 -2.04 3.31 0.77
N ALA A 248 -1.02 4.01 1.29
CA ALA A 248 -1.18 5.40 1.69
C ALA A 248 -0.13 6.35 1.09
N ASP A 249 -0.57 7.55 0.74
CA ASP A 249 0.30 8.66 0.34
C ASP A 249 1.24 8.32 -0.82
N ASN A 250 0.84 7.40 -1.72
CA ASN A 250 1.64 7.08 -2.90
C ASN A 250 1.46 8.16 -3.95
N ARG A 251 2.58 8.80 -4.32
CA ARG A 251 2.63 10.04 -5.10
C ARG A 251 3.82 10.00 -6.05
N GLY A 252 3.73 10.74 -7.15
CA GLY A 252 4.75 10.76 -8.20
C GLY A 252 4.12 10.81 -9.58
N PRO A 253 4.88 10.55 -10.65
CA PRO A 253 4.35 10.55 -12.02
C PRO A 253 3.13 9.63 -12.18
N SER A 254 3.17 8.43 -11.61
CA SER A 254 2.01 7.52 -11.53
C SER A 254 1.16 7.78 -10.28
N GLY A 255 1.70 7.74 -9.07
CA GLY A 255 0.94 8.07 -7.85
C GLY A 255 -0.29 7.19 -7.61
N PHE A 256 -0.27 5.94 -8.07
CA PHE A 256 -1.37 5.01 -7.92
C PHE A 256 -1.29 4.30 -6.56
N GLY A 257 -2.42 4.13 -5.88
CA GLY A 257 -2.52 3.20 -4.77
C GLY A 257 -2.39 1.78 -5.28
N ILE A 258 -3.36 1.34 -6.08
CA ILE A 258 -3.36 0.08 -6.81
C ILE A 258 -3.51 0.39 -8.30
N GLY A 259 -2.67 -0.20 -9.14
CA GLY A 259 -2.83 -0.13 -10.59
C GLY A 259 -2.90 -1.51 -11.22
N LEU A 260 -3.86 -1.70 -12.12
CA LEU A 260 -4.04 -2.91 -12.93
C LEU A 260 -3.78 -2.60 -14.40
N LYS A 261 -3.02 -3.46 -15.07
CA LYS A 261 -2.81 -3.42 -16.51
C LYS A 261 -2.85 -4.82 -17.12
N ASP A 262 -3.82 -5.04 -18.00
CA ASP A 262 -3.98 -6.33 -18.68
C ASP A 262 -4.03 -7.53 -17.70
N VAL A 263 -4.86 -7.43 -16.66
CA VAL A 263 -5.03 -8.48 -15.63
C VAL A 263 -6.46 -8.99 -15.63
N ASP A 264 -6.65 -10.30 -15.48
CA ASP A 264 -7.97 -10.94 -15.34
C ASP A 264 -8.21 -11.47 -13.92
N GLY A 265 -9.45 -11.45 -13.44
CA GLY A 265 -9.84 -12.15 -12.21
C GLY A 265 -9.21 -11.57 -10.94
N VAL A 266 -9.32 -10.25 -10.72
CA VAL A 266 -8.78 -9.60 -9.52
C VAL A 266 -9.82 -9.51 -8.41
N LEU A 267 -9.40 -9.85 -7.19
CA LEU A 267 -10.11 -9.56 -5.94
C LEU A 267 -9.34 -8.49 -5.14
N LEU A 268 -9.94 -7.30 -5.01
CA LEU A 268 -9.48 -6.27 -4.08
C LEU A 268 -10.43 -6.22 -2.89
N GLU A 269 -9.97 -6.65 -1.72
CA GLU A 269 -10.83 -6.87 -0.56
C GLU A 269 -10.28 -6.22 0.72
N ASP A 270 -11.13 -5.51 1.47
CA ASP A 270 -10.79 -4.99 2.81
C ASP A 270 -9.52 -4.09 2.83
N ASN A 271 -9.13 -3.47 1.71
CA ASN A 271 -7.95 -2.61 1.65
C ASN A 271 -8.27 -1.18 2.10
N LEU A 272 -7.29 -0.52 2.73
CA LEU A 272 -7.29 0.92 2.93
C LEU A 272 -6.44 1.59 1.86
N ILE A 273 -7.06 2.40 1.01
CA ILE A 273 -6.43 3.09 -0.11
C ILE A 273 -6.65 4.59 0.08
N ALA A 274 -5.66 5.26 0.68
CA ALA A 274 -5.83 6.61 1.17
C ALA A 274 -4.75 7.62 0.74
N GLY A 275 -5.15 8.85 0.42
CA GLY A 275 -4.18 9.93 0.19
C GLY A 275 -3.32 9.78 -1.07
N ASN A 276 -3.64 8.86 -1.98
CA ASN A 276 -2.91 8.64 -3.23
C ASN A 276 -3.35 9.65 -4.30
N ARG A 277 -2.56 9.80 -5.38
CA ARG A 277 -3.00 10.62 -6.53
C ARG A 277 -4.19 9.94 -7.23
N VAL A 278 -4.13 8.63 -7.40
CA VAL A 278 -5.26 7.81 -7.83
C VAL A 278 -5.34 6.62 -6.88
N GLY A 279 -6.50 6.36 -6.30
CA GLY A 279 -6.69 5.20 -5.42
C GLY A 279 -6.51 3.89 -6.19
N ILE A 280 -7.41 3.61 -7.13
CA ILE A 280 -7.36 2.43 -8.01
C ILE A 280 -7.31 2.89 -9.46
N ASN A 281 -6.31 2.46 -10.22
CA ASN A 281 -6.20 2.72 -11.67
C ASN A 281 -6.42 1.44 -12.46
N LEU A 282 -7.34 1.49 -13.44
CA LEU A 282 -7.70 0.35 -14.27
C LEU A 282 -7.37 0.63 -15.73
N ASP A 283 -6.52 -0.22 -16.32
CA ASP A 283 -6.17 -0.21 -17.74
C ASP A 283 -6.39 -1.60 -18.33
N THR A 284 -7.34 -1.70 -19.28
CA THR A 284 -7.62 -2.92 -20.06
C THR A 284 -7.76 -4.17 -19.16
N SER A 285 -8.46 -4.00 -18.02
CA SER A 285 -8.51 -4.96 -16.93
C SER A 285 -9.96 -5.10 -16.45
N PRO A 286 -10.65 -6.23 -16.71
CA PRO A 286 -10.17 -7.45 -17.33
C PRO A 286 -9.92 -7.32 -18.85
N VAL A 287 -9.06 -8.20 -19.35
CA VAL A 287 -8.77 -8.38 -20.78
C VAL A 287 -9.87 -9.23 -21.42
N ARG A 288 -10.26 -10.32 -20.75
CA ARG A 288 -11.32 -11.22 -21.21
C ARG A 288 -12.71 -10.66 -20.87
N GLY A 289 -13.62 -10.75 -21.84
CA GLY A 289 -14.96 -10.15 -21.73
C GLY A 289 -15.96 -10.91 -20.85
N ASP A 290 -15.64 -12.13 -20.45
CA ASP A 290 -16.44 -13.01 -19.59
C ASP A 290 -15.92 -13.07 -18.14
N ILE A 291 -14.83 -12.37 -17.86
CA ILE A 291 -14.24 -12.28 -16.52
C ILE A 291 -14.67 -10.98 -15.86
N HIS A 292 -14.86 -11.05 -14.54
CA HIS A 292 -15.19 -9.91 -13.69
C HIS A 292 -14.10 -9.69 -12.64
N HIS A 293 -13.87 -8.43 -12.30
CA HIS A 293 -13.08 -8.04 -11.13
C HIS A 293 -14.00 -7.69 -9.99
N HIS A 294 -13.61 -8.06 -8.77
CA HIS A 294 -14.38 -7.82 -7.56
C HIS A 294 -13.60 -6.87 -6.65
N HIS A 295 -14.19 -5.71 -6.39
CA HIS A 295 -13.68 -4.70 -5.49
C HIS A 295 -14.67 -4.58 -4.34
N THR A 296 -14.34 -5.15 -3.18
CA THR A 296 -15.29 -5.23 -2.07
C THR A 296 -14.71 -4.79 -0.73
N ARG A 297 -15.52 -4.08 0.07
CA ARG A 297 -15.15 -3.65 1.43
C ARG A 297 -13.86 -2.85 1.55
N ASN A 298 -13.45 -2.20 0.46
CA ASN A 298 -12.30 -1.30 0.49
C ASN A 298 -12.72 0.07 1.02
N ILE A 299 -11.81 0.73 1.75
CA ILE A 299 -11.93 2.14 2.10
C ILE A 299 -11.06 2.93 1.12
N ILE A 300 -11.69 3.70 0.25
CA ILE A 300 -11.07 4.52 -0.78
C ILE A 300 -11.27 5.98 -0.39
N ALA A 301 -10.26 6.56 0.27
CA ALA A 301 -10.44 7.82 0.99
C ALA A 301 -9.39 8.89 0.67
N PHE A 302 -9.79 10.15 0.59
CA PHE A 302 -8.87 11.29 0.47
C PHE A 302 -7.90 11.22 -0.72
N ASN A 303 -8.24 10.46 -1.77
CA ASN A 303 -7.44 10.40 -2.98
C ASN A 303 -7.80 11.59 -3.89
N ASP A 304 -6.87 12.01 -4.77
CA ASP A 304 -7.23 13.05 -5.76
C ASP A 304 -8.23 12.49 -6.80
N VAL A 305 -8.19 11.19 -7.03
CA VAL A 305 -9.21 10.42 -7.76
C VAL A 305 -9.37 9.08 -7.02
N GLY A 306 -10.59 8.69 -6.67
CA GLY A 306 -10.87 7.39 -6.02
C GLY A 306 -10.54 6.22 -6.95
N VAL A 307 -11.25 6.14 -8.08
CA VAL A 307 -11.01 5.12 -9.12
C VAL A 307 -10.88 5.80 -10.49
N ALA A 308 -9.85 5.45 -11.25
CA ALA A 308 -9.64 5.94 -12.60
C ALA A 308 -9.69 4.79 -13.60
N PHE A 309 -10.40 4.99 -14.70
CA PHE A 309 -10.57 4.01 -15.76
C PHE A 309 -10.00 4.52 -17.08
N MET A 310 -9.41 3.63 -17.87
CA MET A 310 -9.32 3.84 -19.32
C MET A 310 -10.69 3.56 -19.99
N PRO A 311 -11.06 4.24 -21.09
CA PRO A 311 -12.41 4.21 -21.66
C PRO A 311 -12.97 2.83 -22.02
N ALA A 312 -12.10 1.87 -22.38
CA ALA A 312 -12.50 0.52 -22.80
C ALA A 312 -12.67 -0.46 -21.62
N VAL A 313 -12.40 -0.04 -20.39
CA VAL A 313 -12.49 -0.91 -19.20
C VAL A 313 -13.95 -1.18 -18.85
N ARG A 314 -14.24 -2.45 -18.59
CA ARG A 314 -15.58 -3.01 -18.30
C ARG A 314 -15.49 -4.11 -17.25
N ASN A 315 -16.62 -4.68 -16.83
CA ASN A 315 -16.71 -5.84 -15.94
C ASN A 315 -16.00 -5.69 -14.58
N ASN A 316 -15.89 -4.48 -14.06
CA ASN A 316 -15.44 -4.26 -12.68
C ASN A 316 -16.66 -4.05 -11.78
N HIS A 317 -16.76 -4.86 -10.73
CA HIS A 317 -17.83 -4.83 -9.75
C HIS A 317 -17.34 -4.18 -8.45
N PHE A 318 -17.96 -3.07 -8.07
CA PHE A 318 -17.70 -2.35 -6.83
C PHE A 318 -18.89 -2.52 -5.90
N GLN A 319 -18.69 -3.19 -4.77
CA GLN A 319 -19.75 -3.51 -3.81
C GLN A 319 -19.24 -3.39 -2.38
N ASP A 320 -20.04 -2.79 -1.49
CA ASP A 320 -19.71 -2.61 -0.06
C ASP A 320 -18.42 -1.81 0.20
N ASN A 321 -17.96 -0.99 -0.75
CA ASN A 321 -16.82 -0.10 -0.51
C ASN A 321 -17.25 1.20 0.16
N ALA A 322 -16.32 1.90 0.79
CA ALA A 322 -16.50 3.25 1.30
C ALA A 322 -15.67 4.25 0.49
N PHE A 323 -16.33 5.09 -0.30
CA PHE A 323 -15.74 6.24 -0.99
C PHE A 323 -15.87 7.47 -0.09
N VAL A 324 -14.75 7.95 0.44
CA VAL A 324 -14.74 8.96 1.50
C VAL A 324 -13.86 10.14 1.11
N GLU A 325 -14.48 11.28 0.82
CA GLU A 325 -13.77 12.55 0.62
C GLU A 325 -12.64 12.46 -0.43
N ASN A 326 -12.83 11.67 -1.48
CA ASN A 326 -11.99 11.80 -2.66
C ASN A 326 -12.33 13.14 -3.35
N ILE A 327 -11.36 13.77 -4.01
CA ILE A 327 -11.63 15.00 -4.77
C ILE A 327 -12.59 14.69 -5.93
N GLU A 328 -12.40 13.54 -6.56
CA GLU A 328 -13.28 12.96 -7.57
C GLU A 328 -13.40 11.46 -7.28
N ASP A 329 -14.60 10.92 -7.16
CA ASP A 329 -14.75 9.50 -6.82
C ASP A 329 -14.39 8.59 -8.01
N VAL A 330 -14.82 8.95 -9.22
CA VAL A 330 -14.53 8.18 -10.45
C VAL A 330 -14.18 9.10 -11.62
N ALA A 331 -13.05 8.83 -12.29
CA ALA A 331 -12.60 9.54 -13.49
C ALA A 331 -12.46 8.61 -14.70
N ILE A 332 -12.69 9.16 -15.91
CA ILE A 332 -12.41 8.49 -17.19
C ILE A 332 -11.19 9.16 -17.83
N LEU A 333 -10.04 8.51 -17.75
CA LEU A 333 -8.80 9.07 -18.28
C LEU A 333 -8.85 9.13 -19.81
N GLY A 334 -8.49 10.29 -20.38
CA GLY A 334 -8.53 10.50 -21.83
C GLY A 334 -9.92 10.84 -22.39
N GLY A 335 -10.94 10.91 -21.53
CA GLY A 335 -12.31 11.26 -21.89
C GLY A 335 -13.09 10.13 -22.58
N GLY A 336 -14.39 10.35 -22.76
CA GLY A 336 -15.31 9.35 -23.29
C GLY A 336 -16.51 9.18 -22.39
N ALA A 337 -17.30 8.13 -22.61
CA ALA A 337 -18.37 7.73 -21.72
C ALA A 337 -18.27 6.22 -21.50
N PHE A 338 -18.58 5.76 -20.28
CA PHE A 338 -18.75 4.33 -20.06
C PHE A 338 -19.94 3.81 -20.86
N GLU A 339 -19.80 2.63 -21.44
CA GLU A 339 -20.91 1.89 -22.06
C GLU A 339 -21.70 1.06 -21.03
N GLY A 340 -21.66 1.45 -19.73
CA GLY A 340 -22.46 0.85 -18.67
C GLY A 340 -22.08 -0.58 -18.28
N GLN A 341 -20.84 -1.01 -18.54
CA GLN A 341 -20.40 -2.38 -18.26
C GLN A 341 -19.60 -2.54 -16.95
N ASN A 342 -19.39 -1.46 -16.19
CA ASN A 342 -18.89 -1.53 -14.81
C ASN A 342 -20.06 -1.33 -13.85
N SER A 343 -20.10 -2.09 -12.76
CA SER A 343 -21.25 -2.14 -11.85
C SER A 343 -20.85 -1.59 -10.49
N PHE A 344 -21.61 -0.60 -10.00
CA PHE A 344 -21.49 -0.05 -8.64
C PHE A 344 -22.63 -0.52 -7.72
N THR A 345 -23.51 -1.36 -8.25
CA THR A 345 -24.50 -2.10 -7.49
C THR A 345 -24.50 -3.53 -8.01
N VAL A 346 -24.36 -4.49 -7.11
CA VAL A 346 -24.39 -5.92 -7.42
C VAL A 346 -25.31 -6.59 -6.41
N ASP A 347 -26.24 -7.41 -6.91
CA ASP A 347 -27.21 -8.14 -6.08
C ASP A 347 -27.96 -7.26 -5.06
N GLY A 348 -28.34 -6.05 -5.49
CA GLY A 348 -29.07 -5.09 -4.66
C GLY A 348 -28.23 -4.39 -3.58
N ARG A 349 -26.90 -4.53 -3.60
CA ARG A 349 -25.99 -3.87 -2.66
C ARG A 349 -25.02 -2.95 -3.40
N GLY A 350 -24.92 -1.72 -2.94
CA GLY A 350 -24.05 -0.69 -3.49
C GLY A 350 -22.86 -0.37 -2.60
N ASN A 351 -22.44 0.89 -2.63
CA ASN A 351 -21.30 1.43 -1.92
C ASN A 351 -21.71 2.60 -1.04
N TYR A 352 -20.91 2.93 -0.04
CA TYR A 352 -21.04 4.18 0.70
C TYR A 352 -20.30 5.30 -0.04
N TRP A 353 -20.93 6.48 -0.11
CA TRP A 353 -20.35 7.68 -0.74
C TRP A 353 -20.50 8.87 0.20
N SER A 354 -19.41 9.53 0.60
CA SER A 354 -19.50 10.70 1.48
C SER A 354 -20.21 11.89 0.81
N ALA A 355 -20.27 11.92 -0.52
CA ALA A 355 -21.00 12.88 -1.32
C ALA A 355 -22.51 12.56 -1.47
N TYR A 356 -22.98 11.39 -1.06
CA TYR A 356 -24.40 11.03 -1.19
C TYR A 356 -25.29 11.96 -0.33
N ARG A 357 -26.40 12.41 -0.91
CA ARG A 357 -27.35 13.36 -0.30
C ARG A 357 -28.80 12.85 -0.38
N GLY A 358 -28.97 11.53 -0.35
CA GLY A 358 -30.29 10.90 -0.31
C GLY A 358 -30.83 10.71 1.10
N PHE A 359 -31.89 9.92 1.17
CA PHE A 359 -32.63 9.59 2.37
C PHE A 359 -33.01 8.11 2.33
N ASP A 360 -33.39 7.58 3.48
CA ASP A 360 -33.78 6.19 3.71
C ASP A 360 -35.09 6.25 4.54
N LEU A 361 -36.23 6.01 3.89
CA LEU A 361 -37.56 6.10 4.49
C LEU A 361 -37.99 4.81 5.19
N ASP A 362 -37.51 3.65 4.74
CA ASP A 362 -37.88 2.35 5.29
C ASP A 362 -36.89 1.81 6.33
N ALA A 363 -35.79 2.54 6.54
CA ALA A 363 -34.75 2.33 7.55
C ALA A 363 -33.97 1.02 7.38
N ASP A 364 -33.75 0.59 6.14
CA ASP A 364 -32.95 -0.61 5.82
C ASP A 364 -31.43 -0.32 5.67
N ALA A 365 -31.02 0.94 5.89
CA ALA A 365 -29.67 1.49 5.74
C ALA A 365 -29.19 1.63 4.28
N ILE A 366 -30.07 1.44 3.30
CA ILE A 366 -29.86 1.70 1.88
C ILE A 366 -30.62 2.98 1.52
N GLY A 367 -30.04 3.81 0.65
CA GLY A 367 -30.68 5.02 0.19
C GLY A 367 -31.78 4.75 -0.85
N ASP A 368 -32.95 5.37 -0.67
CA ASP A 368 -34.12 5.25 -1.57
C ASP A 368 -33.92 5.92 -2.93
N ILE A 369 -32.90 6.77 -3.07
CA ILE A 369 -32.54 7.41 -4.33
C ILE A 369 -31.16 6.94 -4.77
N GLU A 370 -30.99 6.78 -6.08
CA GLU A 370 -29.70 6.42 -6.66
C GLU A 370 -28.62 7.49 -6.42
N HIS A 371 -27.39 7.05 -6.22
CA HIS A 371 -26.21 7.90 -6.28
C HIS A 371 -25.69 7.96 -7.72
N ARG A 372 -25.36 9.16 -8.20
CA ARG A 372 -24.83 9.40 -9.54
C ARG A 372 -23.65 10.36 -9.49
N SER A 373 -22.59 10.04 -10.23
CA SER A 373 -21.53 11.00 -10.56
C SER A 373 -21.82 11.59 -11.94
N ASP A 374 -22.44 12.76 -11.97
CA ASP A 374 -22.84 13.50 -13.17
C ASP A 374 -22.43 14.99 -13.12
N GLY A 375 -21.36 15.31 -12.37
CA GLY A 375 -20.80 16.66 -12.32
C GLY A 375 -20.35 17.13 -13.71
N LEU A 376 -20.88 18.25 -14.18
CA LEU A 376 -20.45 18.84 -15.46
C LEU A 376 -19.01 19.33 -15.36
N PHE A 377 -18.65 19.91 -14.21
CA PHE A 377 -17.28 20.36 -14.00
C PHE A 377 -16.27 19.19 -13.96
N GLU A 378 -16.64 18.06 -13.34
CA GLU A 378 -15.82 16.84 -13.35
C GLU A 378 -15.58 16.32 -14.78
N ASN A 379 -16.62 16.33 -15.62
CA ASN A 379 -16.48 15.98 -17.04
C ASN A 379 -15.57 16.94 -17.83
N LEU A 380 -15.54 18.22 -17.45
CA LEU A 380 -14.63 19.20 -18.03
C LEU A 380 -13.19 18.96 -17.57
N ILE A 381 -12.97 18.59 -16.30
CA ILE A 381 -11.64 18.25 -15.76
C ILE A 381 -11.04 17.03 -16.49
N ASP A 382 -11.84 16.00 -16.79
CA ASP A 382 -11.36 14.82 -17.54
C ASP A 382 -10.73 15.20 -18.89
N ARG A 383 -11.27 16.23 -19.55
CA ARG A 383 -10.82 16.70 -20.87
C ARG A 383 -9.72 17.75 -20.78
N GLU A 384 -9.80 18.67 -19.82
CA GLU A 384 -8.81 19.73 -19.59
C GLU A 384 -8.36 19.71 -18.12
N PRO A 385 -7.31 18.95 -17.79
CA PRO A 385 -6.84 18.80 -16.41
C PRO A 385 -6.43 20.12 -15.74
N LYS A 386 -6.11 21.17 -16.50
CA LYS A 386 -5.80 22.51 -15.95
C LYS A 386 -6.97 23.14 -15.22
N LEU A 387 -8.20 22.72 -15.51
CA LEU A 387 -9.39 23.20 -14.83
C LEU A 387 -9.44 22.80 -13.35
N ARG A 388 -8.62 21.82 -12.91
CA ARG A 388 -8.47 21.48 -11.48
C ARG A 388 -8.10 22.69 -10.61
N TYR A 389 -7.52 23.74 -11.18
CA TYR A 389 -7.26 25.00 -10.47
C TYR A 389 -8.53 25.65 -9.88
N PHE A 390 -9.69 25.42 -10.49
CA PHE A 390 -10.97 25.97 -10.05
C PHE A 390 -11.76 25.03 -9.12
N LEU A 391 -11.17 23.92 -8.68
CA LEU A 391 -11.80 23.03 -7.70
C LEU A 391 -12.13 23.81 -6.42
N TYR A 392 -13.34 23.57 -5.90
CA TYR A 392 -13.93 24.25 -4.75
C TYR A 392 -14.14 25.76 -4.91
N SER A 393 -14.00 26.31 -6.12
CA SER A 393 -14.26 27.72 -6.38
C SER A 393 -15.75 28.00 -6.63
N PRO A 394 -16.19 29.27 -6.50
CA PRO A 394 -17.53 29.67 -6.91
C PRO A 394 -17.84 29.38 -8.38
N ALA A 395 -16.81 29.32 -9.24
CA ALA A 395 -16.98 29.02 -10.66
C ALA A 395 -17.41 27.56 -10.88
N GLN A 396 -16.83 26.61 -10.14
CA GLN A 396 -17.28 25.21 -10.15
C GLN A 396 -18.75 25.12 -9.74
N GLN A 397 -19.10 25.72 -8.59
CA GLN A 397 -20.47 25.68 -8.06
C GLN A 397 -21.50 26.24 -9.06
N ALA A 398 -21.16 27.34 -9.74
CA ALA A 398 -22.00 27.93 -10.77
C ALA A 398 -22.21 27.01 -11.97
N ILE A 399 -21.15 26.35 -12.44
CA ILE A 399 -21.20 25.39 -13.56
C ILE A 399 -22.08 24.19 -13.20
N ASP A 400 -21.88 23.58 -12.04
CA ASP A 400 -22.64 22.41 -11.61
C ASP A 400 -24.12 22.76 -11.34
N LEU A 401 -24.40 23.94 -10.76
CA LEU A 401 -25.77 24.43 -10.60
C LEU A 401 -26.46 24.65 -11.95
N ALA A 402 -25.77 25.27 -12.91
CA ALA A 402 -26.29 25.47 -14.26
C ALA A 402 -26.60 24.12 -14.94
N ALA A 403 -25.71 23.14 -14.83
CA ALA A 403 -25.91 21.80 -15.38
C ALA A 403 -27.14 21.10 -14.81
N ARG A 404 -27.33 21.19 -13.48
CA ARG A 404 -28.51 20.64 -12.79
C ARG A 404 -29.81 21.36 -13.15
N SER A 405 -29.74 22.66 -13.43
CA SER A 405 -30.91 23.48 -13.74
C SER A 405 -31.38 23.35 -15.20
N PHE A 406 -30.49 22.93 -16.10
CA PHE A 406 -30.77 22.82 -17.54
C PHE A 406 -30.42 21.42 -18.07
N PRO A 407 -31.38 20.47 -18.09
CA PRO A 407 -31.14 19.08 -18.49
C PRO A 407 -30.52 18.88 -19.88
N VAL A 408 -30.64 19.87 -20.78
CA VAL A 408 -30.07 19.82 -22.14
C VAL A 408 -28.54 19.82 -22.15
N VAL A 409 -27.88 20.26 -21.08
CA VAL A 409 -26.41 20.27 -20.93
C VAL A 409 -25.90 19.27 -19.89
N ALA A 410 -26.77 18.46 -19.29
CA ALA A 410 -26.37 17.47 -18.30
C ALA A 410 -25.48 16.40 -18.94
N PRO A 411 -24.29 16.12 -18.38
CA PRO A 411 -23.43 15.06 -18.88
C PRO A 411 -24.05 13.69 -18.62
N ARG A 412 -23.59 12.66 -19.34
CA ARG A 412 -23.94 11.29 -18.98
C ARG A 412 -23.27 10.93 -17.64
N PRO A 413 -23.96 10.24 -16.73
CA PRO A 413 -23.36 9.81 -15.48
C PRO A 413 -22.18 8.88 -15.74
N LYS A 414 -21.07 9.11 -15.04
CA LYS A 414 -19.89 8.22 -15.05
C LYS A 414 -20.17 6.93 -14.29
N LEU A 415 -20.98 7.02 -13.24
CA LEU A 415 -21.43 5.89 -12.45
C LEU A 415 -22.86 6.10 -11.98
N VAL A 416 -23.55 5.00 -11.76
CA VAL A 416 -24.85 4.94 -11.09
C VAL A 416 -24.78 3.81 -10.06
N ASP A 417 -25.11 4.13 -8.82
CA ASP A 417 -25.30 3.17 -7.73
C ASP A 417 -26.74 3.28 -7.24
N THR A 418 -27.52 2.21 -7.45
CA THR A 418 -28.95 2.15 -7.14
C THR A 418 -29.24 1.70 -5.71
N ALA A 419 -28.23 1.29 -4.94
CA ALA A 419 -28.38 0.88 -3.55
C ALA A 419 -27.25 1.43 -2.67
N PRO A 420 -27.07 2.77 -2.63
CA PRO A 420 -26.00 3.38 -1.88
C PRO A 420 -26.21 3.18 -0.37
N TRP A 421 -25.14 2.86 0.35
CA TRP A 421 -25.20 2.74 1.81
C TRP A 421 -25.35 4.11 2.47
N MET A 422 -26.23 4.21 3.47
CA MET A 422 -26.44 5.42 4.27
C MET A 422 -25.31 5.71 5.25
N SER A 423 -24.49 4.71 5.57
CA SER A 423 -23.36 4.83 6.50
C SER A 423 -22.19 3.97 6.02
N PRO A 424 -20.95 4.37 6.31
CA PRO A 424 -19.80 3.62 5.82
C PRO A 424 -19.75 2.23 6.49
N PRO A 425 -19.39 1.17 5.76
CA PRO A 425 -19.03 -0.09 6.37
C PRO A 425 -17.86 0.13 7.33
N MET A 426 -18.03 -0.27 8.60
CA MET A 426 -16.97 -0.13 9.61
C MET A 426 -15.79 -1.04 9.25
N PRO A 427 -14.53 -0.54 9.21
CA PRO A 427 -13.39 -1.42 9.06
C PRO A 427 -13.32 -2.40 10.22
N ALA A 428 -12.95 -3.66 9.94
CA ALA A 428 -12.61 -4.61 10.99
C ALA A 428 -11.48 -4.02 11.85
N PRO A 429 -11.54 -4.13 13.19
CA PRO A 429 -10.50 -3.59 14.07
C PRO A 429 -9.14 -4.18 13.68
N THR A 430 -8.19 -3.29 13.35
CA THR A 430 -6.80 -3.68 13.12
C THR A 430 -6.24 -4.31 14.40
N PRO A 431 -5.46 -5.42 14.32
CA PRO A 431 -4.78 -5.96 15.49
C PRO A 431 -3.90 -4.88 16.14
N PRO A 432 -3.81 -4.80 17.48
CA PRO A 432 -3.04 -3.77 18.16
C PRO A 432 -1.54 -3.96 17.90
N GLY A 433 -1.03 -3.29 16.87
CA GLY A 433 0.38 -3.17 16.53
C GLY A 433 0.86 -1.73 16.70
N ARG A 434 1.76 -1.51 17.67
CA ARG A 434 2.61 -0.32 17.93
C ARG A 434 2.07 1.06 17.47
N ALA A 435 1.66 1.86 18.46
CA ALA A 435 1.42 3.32 18.43
C ALA A 435 1.16 3.94 17.04
N MET A 436 -0.12 4.10 16.71
CA MET A 436 -0.59 4.76 15.50
C MET A 436 -0.24 6.26 15.53
N SER A 437 0.78 6.67 14.78
CA SER A 437 1.00 8.07 14.43
C SER A 437 0.93 8.22 12.91
N GLY A 438 -0.11 8.87 12.39
CA GLY A 438 -0.30 9.07 10.95
C GLY A 438 -1.75 9.27 10.50
N PRO A 439 -2.01 9.33 9.18
CA PRO A 439 -3.32 9.64 8.57
C PRO A 439 -4.47 8.73 9.06
N PHE A 440 -4.15 7.54 9.59
CA PHE A 440 -5.09 6.64 10.25
C PHE A 440 -5.90 7.24 11.39
N ALA A 441 -5.31 8.13 12.21
CA ALA A 441 -6.03 8.78 13.28
C ALA A 441 -7.12 9.71 12.73
N ILE A 442 -6.85 10.36 11.59
CA ILE A 442 -7.78 11.25 10.89
C ILE A 442 -8.92 10.45 10.24
N ILE A 443 -8.60 9.32 9.60
CA ILE A 443 -9.61 8.44 8.98
C ILE A 443 -10.54 7.83 10.03
N ALA A 444 -10.00 7.33 11.15
CA ALA A 444 -10.80 6.80 12.25
C ALA A 444 -11.68 7.90 12.89
N LEU A 445 -11.16 9.11 13.06
CA LEU A 445 -11.94 10.26 13.54
C LEU A 445 -13.01 10.71 12.53
N ALA A 446 -12.74 10.66 11.23
CA ALA A 446 -13.70 11.00 10.19
C ALA A 446 -14.86 9.98 10.12
N LEU A 447 -14.55 8.67 10.14
CA LEU A 447 -15.55 7.60 10.17
C LEU A 447 -16.36 7.60 11.48
N ALA A 448 -15.73 7.89 12.62
CA ALA A 448 -16.44 8.04 13.89
C ALA A 448 -17.30 9.32 13.95
N GLY A 449 -16.82 10.40 13.33
CA GLY A 449 -17.52 11.68 13.25
C GLY A 449 -18.79 11.61 12.40
N THR A 450 -18.77 10.91 11.27
CA THR A 450 -19.96 10.68 10.43
C THR A 450 -20.98 9.78 11.15
N GLY A 451 -20.53 8.71 11.82
CA GLY A 451 -21.42 7.85 12.62
C GLY A 451 -22.11 8.58 13.78
N MET A 452 -21.40 9.46 14.50
CA MET A 452 -22.01 10.25 15.59
C MET A 452 -22.96 11.35 15.10
N ALA A 453 -22.70 11.97 13.95
CA ALA A 453 -23.58 12.99 13.38
C ALA A 453 -24.94 12.41 12.96
N VAL A 454 -24.95 11.18 12.42
CA VAL A 454 -26.18 10.46 12.06
C VAL A 454 -26.97 10.04 13.31
N ALA A 455 -26.28 9.52 14.34
CA ALA A 455 -26.93 9.13 15.60
C ALA A 455 -27.54 10.30 16.38
N THR A 456 -26.88 11.48 16.36
CA THR A 456 -27.35 12.67 17.07
C THR A 456 -28.52 13.37 16.36
N LEU A 457 -28.58 13.32 15.03
CA LEU A 457 -29.71 13.83 14.25
C LEU A 457 -30.94 12.91 14.32
N ALA A 458 -30.75 11.59 14.34
CA ALA A 458 -31.84 10.63 14.56
C ALA A 458 -32.41 10.69 15.98
N GLY A 459 -31.56 10.90 17.00
CA GLY A 459 -32.01 11.04 18.39
C GLY A 459 -32.81 12.32 18.67
N ASN A 460 -32.44 13.43 18.03
CA ASN A 460 -33.11 14.72 18.26
C ASN A 460 -34.45 14.87 17.51
N SER A 461 -34.64 14.19 16.37
CA SER A 461 -35.92 14.18 15.64
C SER A 461 -36.97 13.27 16.32
N LEU A 462 -36.55 12.17 16.93
CA LEU A 462 -37.44 11.29 17.72
C LEU A 462 -37.85 11.92 19.08
N GLY A 463 -36.99 12.70 19.71
CA GLY A 463 -37.30 13.40 20.96
C GLY A 463 -38.25 14.59 20.81
N ALA A 464 -38.16 15.33 19.70
CA ALA A 464 -39.02 16.50 19.46
C ALA A 464 -40.45 16.14 19.04
N THR A 465 -40.65 14.99 18.40
CA THR A 465 -41.97 14.58 17.89
C THR A 465 -42.84 13.90 18.97
N LEU A 466 -42.23 13.32 20.00
CA LEU A 466 -42.97 12.75 21.16
C LEU A 466 -43.35 13.78 22.23
N ALA A 467 -42.73 14.97 22.24
CA ALA A 467 -43.07 16.04 23.18
C ALA A 467 -44.26 16.91 22.71
N ALA A 468 -44.61 16.88 21.42
CA ALA A 468 -45.65 17.74 20.84
C ALA A 468 -47.06 17.10 20.79
N SER A 469 -47.20 15.79 21.01
CA SER A 469 -48.49 15.08 20.94
C SER A 469 -49.18 14.85 22.30
N GLY A 470 -48.59 15.29 23.42
CA GLY A 470 -49.06 15.01 24.78
C GLY A 470 -49.94 16.07 25.46
N ARG A 471 -50.32 17.18 24.80
CA ARG A 471 -51.14 18.23 25.43
C ARG A 471 -52.26 18.75 24.53
N SER A 472 -53.31 17.95 24.38
CA SER A 472 -54.65 18.46 24.05
C SER A 472 -55.70 17.38 24.37
N LYS A 473 -56.16 17.34 25.63
CA LYS A 473 -57.49 16.90 26.06
C LYS A 473 -57.64 17.17 27.56
N ALA A 474 -58.11 18.38 27.87
CA ALA A 474 -58.97 18.73 28.99
C ALA A 474 -59.74 19.99 28.57
#